data_AF-A0A3D0TR17-F1
#
_entry.id   AF-A0A3D0TR17-F1
#
_cell.length_a   1.000
_cell.length_b   1.000
_cell.length_c   1.000
_cell.angle_alpha   90.00
_cell.angle_beta   90.00
_cell.angle_gamma   90.00
#
_symmetry.space_group_name_H-M   'P 1'
#
loop_
_entity.id
_entity.type
_entity.pdbx_description
1 polymer ?
#
loop_
_entity_poly.entity_id
_entity_poly.type
_entity_poly.pdbx_seq_one_letter_code
_entity_poly.pdbx_strand_id
1 'polypeptide(L)'
;MENEVQTQPKPNGTRAALWLVAIVVIAVFWFAWSKQTPGKTIKVGAIFPLSGANAVYGEMAKKGIELALKGDSSNITVVYEDSSFSRYPR
;
A
#
# COMPACT_ATOMS: atom_id res chain seq x y z
N MET A 1 -23.74 17.73 61.73
CA MET A 1 -23.60 17.11 60.39
C MET A 1 -22.96 18.17 59.52
N GLU A 2 -21.63 18.22 59.50
CA GLU A 2 -20.86 19.24 58.79
C GLU A 2 -20.47 18.65 57.45
N ASN A 3 -21.02 19.20 56.36
CA ASN A 3 -20.76 18.71 55.01
C ASN A 3 -19.42 19.29 54.54
N GLU A 4 -18.41 18.42 54.42
CA GLU A 4 -17.15 18.76 53.78
C GLU A 4 -17.39 19.10 52.31
N VAL A 5 -17.26 20.38 51.98
CA VAL A 5 -17.28 20.86 50.59
C VAL A 5 -16.01 20.36 49.91
N GLN A 6 -16.12 19.26 49.17
CA GLN A 6 -15.01 18.72 48.38
C GLN A 6 -14.62 19.73 47.30
N THR A 7 -13.48 20.40 47.49
CA THR A 7 -12.88 21.26 46.48
C THR A 7 -12.34 20.40 45.34
N GLN A 8 -13.04 20.43 44.20
CA GLN A 8 -12.60 19.85 42.94
C GLN A 8 -11.15 20.30 42.65
N PRO A 9 -10.23 19.38 42.31
CA PRO A 9 -8.84 19.74 42.05
C PRO A 9 -8.78 20.70 40.87
N LYS A 10 -8.29 21.92 41.14
CA LYS A 10 -8.10 22.98 40.15
C LYS A 10 -7.21 22.44 39.01
N PRO A 11 -7.66 22.44 37.75
CA PRO A 11 -6.87 21.91 36.65
C PRO A 11 -5.60 22.75 36.50
N ASN A 12 -4.46 22.14 36.81
CA ASN A 12 -3.16 22.76 36.64
C ASN A 12 -2.89 22.90 35.14
N GLY A 13 -3.04 24.11 34.59
CA GLY A 13 -2.92 24.40 33.16
C GLY A 13 -1.62 23.89 32.52
N THR A 14 -0.54 23.79 33.31
CA THR A 14 0.73 23.19 32.90
C THR A 14 0.63 21.70 32.58
N ARG A 15 -0.17 20.94 33.36
CA ARG A 15 -0.41 19.50 33.12
C ARG A 15 -1.32 19.30 31.90
N ALA A 16 -2.34 20.14 31.74
CA ALA A 16 -3.21 20.11 30.56
C ALA A 16 -2.44 20.44 29.27
N ALA A 17 -1.53 21.42 29.33
CA ALA A 17 -0.64 21.75 28.21
C ALA A 17 0.31 20.60 27.86
N LEU A 18 0.89 19.92 28.86
CA LEU A 18 1.75 18.74 28.64
C LEU A 18 0.98 17.60 27.96
N TRP A 19 -0.26 17.34 28.37
CA TRP A 19 -1.10 16.32 27.73
C TRP A 19 -1.46 16.68 26.28
N LEU A 20 -1.76 17.96 26.00
CA LEU A 20 -1.98 18.42 24.63
C LEU A 20 -0.75 18.21 23.75
N VAL A 21 0.44 18.57 24.23
CA VAL A 21 1.69 18.35 23.49
C VAL A 21 1.92 16.87 23.25
N ALA A 22 1.70 16.00 24.25
CA ALA A 22 1.85 14.56 24.10
C ALA A 22 0.90 13.98 23.04
N ILE A 23 -0.37 14.39 23.03
CA ILE A 23 -1.34 13.94 22.03
C ILE A 23 -0.93 14.39 20.62
N VAL A 24 -0.46 15.62 20.46
CA VAL A 24 0.04 16.14 19.18
C VAL A 24 1.24 15.33 18.70
N VAL A 25 2.20 15.03 19.60
CA VAL A 25 3.37 14.20 19.25
C VAL A 25 2.94 12.81 18.81
N ILE A 26 2.03 12.16 19.54
CA ILE A 26 1.52 10.82 19.19
C ILE A 26 0.79 10.85 17.83
N ALA A 27 -0.03 11.87 17.58
CA ALA A 27 -0.76 12.02 16.31
C ALA A 27 0.21 12.22 15.13
N VAL A 28 1.25 13.04 15.31
CA VAL A 28 2.30 13.25 14.29
C VAL A 28 3.09 11.96 14.05
N PHE A 29 3.46 11.25 15.12
CA PHE A 29 4.18 9.98 15.01
C PHE A 29 3.35 8.90 14.31
N TRP A 30 2.07 8.78 14.68
CA TRP A 30 1.12 7.86 14.05
C TRP A 30 0.94 8.18 12.56
N PHE A 31 0.76 9.45 12.22
CA PHE A 31 0.61 9.88 10.83
C PHE A 31 1.87 9.61 10.00
N ALA A 32 3.06 9.87 10.55
CA ALA A 32 4.33 9.57 9.91
C ALA A 32 4.52 8.07 9.68
N TRP A 33 4.18 7.23 10.67
CA TRP A 33 4.27 5.77 10.55
C TRP A 33 3.24 5.20 9.57
N SER A 34 2.03 5.76 9.53
CA SER A 34 0.98 5.32 8.60
C SER A 34 1.33 5.56 7.12
N LYS A 35 2.29 6.45 6.86
CA LYS A 35 2.80 6.74 5.50
C LYS A 35 3.92 5.81 5.04
N GLN A 36 4.26 4.79 5.81
CA GLN A 36 5.22 3.77 5.37
C GLN A 36 4.69 3.14 4.08
N THR A 37 5.33 3.51 2.96
CA THR A 37 4.90 3.29 1.58
C THR A 37 4.57 1.83 1.30
N PRO A 38 3.52 1.55 0.50
CA PRO A 38 3.30 0.20 -0.02
C PRO A 38 4.59 -0.27 -0.69
N GLY A 39 5.00 -1.50 -0.36
CA GLY A 39 6.28 -2.07 -0.74
C GLY A 39 6.61 -1.82 -2.22
N LYS A 40 7.90 -1.54 -2.49
CA LYS A 40 8.44 -1.21 -3.82
C LYS A 40 7.76 -2.06 -4.91
N THR A 41 7.03 -1.41 -5.81
CA THR A 41 6.39 -2.09 -6.93
C THR A 41 7.46 -2.69 -7.85
N ILE A 42 7.44 -4.01 -8.02
CA ILE A 42 8.30 -4.77 -8.91
C ILE A 42 7.64 -4.78 -10.29
N LYS A 43 8.34 -4.23 -11.29
CA LYS A 43 7.89 -4.26 -12.69
C LYS A 43 8.54 -5.44 -13.41
N VAL A 44 7.74 -6.28 -14.04
CA VAL A 44 8.19 -7.43 -14.82
C VAL A 44 7.72 -7.27 -16.26
N GLY A 45 8.63 -7.35 -17.22
CA GLY A 45 8.29 -7.39 -18.64
C GLY A 45 7.99 -8.83 -19.08
N ALA A 46 6.90 -9.02 -19.83
CA ALA A 46 6.48 -10.31 -20.34
C ALA A 46 6.23 -10.23 -21.85
N ILE A 47 7.06 -10.93 -22.63
CA ILE A 47 6.98 -10.98 -24.09
C ILE A 47 6.27 -12.27 -24.48
N PHE A 48 5.10 -12.15 -25.11
CA PHE A 48 4.32 -13.29 -25.56
C PHE A 48 3.76 -13.05 -26.96
N PRO A 49 3.49 -14.12 -27.74
CA PRO A 49 2.73 -13.99 -28.97
C PRO A 49 1.27 -13.70 -28.59
N LEU A 50 0.86 -12.43 -28.60
CA LEU A 50 -0.51 -12.01 -28.27
C LEU A 50 -1.33 -11.75 -29.54
N SER A 51 -0.69 -11.75 -30.70
CA SER A 51 -1.33 -11.73 -32.01
C SER A 51 -0.75 -12.79 -32.96
N GLY A 52 -1.39 -12.96 -34.12
CA GLY A 52 -1.01 -13.94 -35.13
C GLY A 52 -1.52 -15.36 -34.84
N ALA A 53 -1.06 -16.34 -35.64
CA ALA A 53 -1.55 -17.72 -35.57
C ALA A 53 -1.29 -18.40 -34.21
N ASN A 54 -0.30 -17.93 -33.46
CA ASN A 54 0.11 -18.47 -32.17
C ASN A 54 -0.40 -17.66 -30.96
N ALA A 55 -1.31 -16.70 -31.18
CA ALA A 55 -1.87 -15.83 -30.14
C ALA A 55 -2.48 -16.60 -28.97
N VAL A 56 -3.09 -17.76 -29.26
CA VAL A 56 -3.76 -18.61 -28.27
C VAL A 56 -2.83 -18.99 -27.10
N TYR A 57 -1.55 -19.24 -27.37
CA TYR A 57 -0.58 -19.61 -26.34
C TYR A 57 -0.20 -18.42 -25.46
N GLY A 58 -0.01 -17.24 -26.05
CA GLY A 58 0.29 -16.02 -25.29
C GLY A 58 -0.89 -15.54 -24.46
N GLU A 59 -2.12 -15.67 -24.98
CA GLU A 59 -3.33 -15.39 -24.21
C GLU A 59 -3.48 -16.32 -23.01
N MET A 60 -3.24 -17.63 -23.18
CA MET A 60 -3.27 -18.58 -22.08
C MET A 60 -2.27 -18.22 -20.99
N ALA A 61 -1.04 -17.85 -21.37
CA ALA A 61 -0.01 -17.41 -20.44
C ALA A 61 -0.41 -16.10 -19.72
N LYS A 62 -0.89 -15.10 -20.47
CA LYS A 62 -1.38 -13.81 -19.91
C LYS A 62 -2.48 -14.05 -18.88
N LYS A 63 -3.50 -14.84 -19.21
CA LYS A 63 -4.62 -15.17 -18.30
C LYS A 63 -4.13 -15.89 -17.04
N GLY A 64 -3.18 -16.81 -17.16
CA GLY A 64 -2.57 -17.50 -16.02
C GLY A 64 -1.84 -16.54 -15.07
N ILE A 65 -1.07 -15.60 -15.63
CA ILE A 65 -0.37 -14.57 -14.86
C ILE A 65 -1.38 -13.63 -14.17
N GLU A 66 -2.38 -13.14 -14.89
CA GLU A 66 -3.43 -12.28 -14.32
C GLU A 66 -4.19 -12.98 -13.18
N LEU A 67 -4.48 -14.27 -13.34
CA LEU A 67 -5.11 -15.08 -12.30
C LEU A 67 -4.22 -15.22 -11.06
N ALA A 68 -2.93 -15.50 -11.24
CA ALA A 68 -1.97 -15.60 -10.14
C ALA A 68 -1.81 -14.27 -9.39
N LEU A 69 -1.83 -13.15 -10.10
CA LEU A 69 -1.67 -11.82 -9.50
C LEU A 69 -2.91 -11.35 -8.72
N LYS A 70 -4.09 -11.90 -9.03
CA LYS A 70 -5.36 -11.51 -8.39
C LYS A 70 -5.43 -11.87 -6.89
N GLY A 71 -4.61 -12.83 -6.44
CA GLY A 71 -4.66 -13.36 -5.07
C GLY A 71 -3.85 -12.56 -4.04
N ASP A 72 -2.60 -12.22 -4.33
CA ASP A 72 -1.67 -11.74 -3.28
C ASP A 72 -0.50 -10.88 -3.79
N SER A 73 -0.54 -10.42 -5.04
CA SER A 73 0.61 -9.76 -5.69
C SER A 73 0.45 -8.25 -5.81
N SER A 74 0.02 -7.57 -4.74
CA SER A 74 -0.26 -6.12 -4.75
C SER A 74 0.95 -5.24 -5.12
N ASN A 75 2.16 -5.79 -5.06
CA ASN A 75 3.40 -5.11 -5.41
C ASN A 75 4.03 -5.57 -6.74
N ILE A 76 3.37 -6.41 -7.54
CA ILE A 76 3.90 -6.84 -8.85
C ILE A 76 3.04 -6.24 -9.96
N THR A 77 3.69 -5.58 -10.91
CA THR A 77 3.05 -5.08 -12.14
C THR A 77 3.73 -5.73 -13.34
N VAL A 78 2.93 -6.40 -14.17
CA VAL A 78 3.41 -7.02 -15.41
C VAL A 78 3.09 -6.11 -16.59
N VAL A 79 4.09 -5.85 -17.42
CA VAL A 79 3.94 -5.13 -18.69
C VAL A 79 4.05 -6.15 -19.81
N TYR A 80 3.01 -6.23 -20.63
CA TYR A 80 2.94 -7.20 -21.72
C TYR A 80 3.36 -6.57 -23.04
N GLU A 81 4.20 -7.26 -23.77
CA GLU A 81 4.60 -6.91 -25.14
C GLU A 81 4.24 -8.05 -26.09
N ASP A 82 3.66 -7.70 -27.22
CA ASP A 82 3.26 -8.65 -28.25
C ASP A 82 4.41 -8.89 -29.23
N SER A 83 4.91 -10.12 -29.29
CA SER A 83 5.94 -10.50 -30.23
C SER A 83 5.39 -10.96 -31.59
N SER A 84 4.09 -11.21 -31.71
CA SER A 84 3.46 -11.89 -32.86
C SER A 84 4.14 -13.20 -33.28
N PHE A 85 4.92 -13.83 -32.37
CA PHE A 85 5.83 -14.94 -32.66
C PHE A 85 6.90 -14.63 -33.72
N SER A 86 7.13 -13.36 -33.97
CA SER A 86 8.18 -12.87 -34.86
C SER A 86 9.51 -12.83 -34.12
N ARG A 87 10.59 -13.06 -34.86
CA ARG A 87 11.94 -12.83 -34.35
C ARG A 87 12.10 -11.32 -34.15
N TYR A 88 12.51 -10.89 -32.96
CA TYR A 88 12.83 -9.47 -32.71
C TYR A 88 13.83 -8.97 -33.77
N PRO A 89 13.59 -7.80 -34.40
CA PRO A 89 14.66 -7.12 -35.12
C PRO A 89 15.78 -6.82 -34.12
N ARG A 90 16.99 -7.29 -34.43
CA ARG A 90 18.19 -7.00 -33.64
C ARG A 90 18.67 -5.59 -33.90
#